data_AF-A0A7W6GMD5-F1
#
_entry.id   AF-A0A7W6GMD5-F1
#
_cell.length_a   1.000
_cell.length_b   1.000
_cell.length_c   1.000
_cell.angle_alpha   90.00
_cell.angle_beta   90.00
_cell.angle_gamma   90.00
#
_symmetry.space_group_name_H-M   'P 1'
#
loop_
_entity.id
_entity.type
_entity.pdbx_description
1 polymer ?
#
loop_
_entity_poly.entity_id
_entity_poly.type
_entity_poly.pdbx_seq_one_letter_code
_entity_poly.pdbx_strand_id
1 'polypeptide(L)'
;MLESDNYFADLEQVATDYLRHHDGGGLPAGASWSDEDSVVENGQSRRFRLLKEATSQMARPTVEAIVATHPALASEEAHALATSALHAYVAAAILMPYDAFIAAAEHWRYDLDLLSMKFDVSYEQAAHRLATLRRPGAEGVHFAFMRSDPSGYVTKRLPLPRLPLPRYSNACPLWAIYAAFQAPGAVVRSFGELPSGDRFLFVARAIEKTRQSVVLPRRLLSIMLACPASEAGRVVYGDGIDGNDPKAILPVGTSCRLCPRQDCSHRQEAHLFL
;
A
#
# COMPACT_ATOMS: atom_id res chain seq x y z
N MET A 1 15.66 -0.05 -12.49
CA MET A 1 14.41 -0.23 -11.71
C MET A 1 14.77 -1.22 -10.62
N LEU A 2 14.38 -1.02 -9.36
CA LEU A 2 14.63 -2.02 -8.32
C LEU A 2 14.11 -3.37 -8.85
N GLU A 3 15.00 -4.34 -9.07
CA GLU A 3 14.63 -5.72 -9.44
C GLU A 3 13.92 -6.46 -8.30
N SER A 4 13.80 -5.81 -7.14
CA SER A 4 13.18 -6.39 -5.96
C SER A 4 11.68 -6.67 -6.12
N ASP A 5 10.99 -6.06 -7.09
CA ASP A 5 9.53 -6.15 -7.26
C ASP A 5 8.76 -5.97 -5.92
N ASN A 6 9.23 -5.07 -5.07
CA ASN A 6 8.71 -4.81 -3.70
C ASN A 6 8.89 -5.96 -2.69
N TYR A 7 9.80 -6.91 -2.92
CA TYR A 7 10.21 -7.98 -2.01
C TYR A 7 11.72 -7.98 -1.76
N PHE A 8 12.12 -8.08 -0.49
CA PHE A 8 13.51 -8.01 -0.06
C PHE A 8 13.85 -9.21 0.82
N ALA A 9 14.37 -10.28 0.21
CA ALA A 9 14.64 -11.56 0.88
C ALA A 9 15.50 -11.40 2.15
N ASP A 10 16.56 -10.61 2.08
CA ASP A 10 17.46 -10.40 3.23
C ASP A 10 16.76 -9.66 4.38
N LEU A 11 15.81 -8.76 4.09
CA LEU A 11 15.03 -8.07 5.12
C LEU A 11 13.95 -8.97 5.73
N GLU A 12 13.38 -9.90 4.96
CA GLU A 12 12.50 -10.97 5.49
C GLU A 12 13.27 -11.92 6.42
N GLN A 13 14.54 -12.19 6.09
CA GLN A 13 15.41 -13.00 6.94
C GLN A 13 15.70 -12.29 8.28
N VAL A 14 16.01 -10.98 8.25
CA VAL A 14 16.15 -10.17 9.48
C VAL A 14 14.89 -10.23 10.35
N ALA A 15 13.70 -10.12 9.75
CA ALA A 15 12.44 -10.22 10.47
C ALA A 15 12.25 -11.62 11.11
N THR A 16 12.61 -12.67 10.37
CA THR A 16 12.55 -14.05 10.86
C THR A 16 13.50 -14.27 12.04
N ASP A 17 14.72 -13.73 11.97
CA ASP A 17 15.70 -13.83 13.04
C ASP A 17 15.27 -13.06 14.28
N TYR A 18 14.66 -11.89 14.13
CA TYR A 18 14.08 -11.16 15.24
C TYR A 18 13.02 -12.00 15.98
N LEU A 19 12.11 -12.65 15.24
CA LEU A 19 11.04 -13.48 15.78
C LEU A 19 11.57 -14.73 16.50
N ARG A 20 12.66 -15.34 16.04
CA ARG A 20 13.29 -16.50 16.70
C ARG A 20 13.85 -16.17 18.09
N HIS A 21 14.27 -14.92 18.31
CA HIS A 21 14.88 -14.48 19.58
C HIS A 21 13.87 -13.83 20.53
N HIS A 22 12.63 -13.60 20.10
CA HIS A 22 11.58 -12.95 20.90
C HIS A 22 10.30 -13.80 20.85
N ASP A 23 10.15 -14.68 21.84
CA ASP A 23 8.94 -15.51 22.00
C ASP A 23 7.68 -14.63 22.07
N GLY A 24 6.83 -14.70 21.05
CA GLY A 24 5.41 -14.33 21.20
C GLY A 24 5.04 -12.85 21.16
N GLY A 25 5.71 -12.00 20.37
CA GLY A 25 5.08 -10.76 19.89
C GLY A 25 5.77 -9.45 20.22
N GLY A 26 6.82 -9.15 19.46
CA GLY A 26 6.90 -7.89 18.71
C GLY A 26 7.21 -6.58 19.43
N LEU A 27 7.43 -6.54 20.74
CA LEU A 27 8.01 -5.37 21.41
C LEU A 27 9.02 -5.82 22.48
N PRO A 28 10.21 -5.18 22.58
CA PRO A 28 11.13 -5.45 23.67
C PRO A 28 10.49 -5.13 25.03
N ALA A 29 10.78 -5.95 26.05
CA ALA A 29 10.27 -5.75 27.40
C ALA A 29 10.76 -4.39 27.97
N GLY A 30 9.85 -3.61 28.55
CA GLY A 30 10.20 -2.37 29.28
C GLY A 30 9.84 -1.04 28.63
N ALA A 31 9.03 -1.02 27.56
CA ALA A 31 8.46 0.25 27.07
C ALA A 31 7.49 0.84 28.11
N SER A 32 7.86 1.94 28.76
CA SER A 32 7.02 2.70 29.71
C SER A 32 6.29 3.85 28.99
N TRP A 33 5.12 4.26 29.50
CA TRP A 33 4.15 5.08 28.74
C TRP A 33 3.68 6.32 29.50
N SER A 34 3.37 7.39 28.75
CA SER A 34 2.52 8.51 29.17
C SER A 34 1.17 8.49 28.44
N ASP A 35 0.10 8.93 29.09
CA ASP A 35 -1.26 8.95 28.53
C ASP A 35 -1.41 9.91 27.33
N GLU A 36 -0.52 10.90 27.19
CA GLU A 36 -0.57 11.93 26.15
C GLU A 36 -0.29 11.38 24.73
N ASP A 37 0.58 10.37 24.61
CA ASP A 37 0.92 9.72 23.33
C ASP A 37 -0.27 8.92 22.74
N SER A 38 -1.23 8.53 23.57
CA SER A 38 -2.42 7.78 23.15
C SER A 38 -3.44 8.61 22.40
N VAL A 39 -3.37 9.94 22.53
CA VAL A 39 -4.34 10.89 21.96
C VAL A 39 -4.08 11.14 20.47
N VAL A 40 -2.85 10.96 20.01
CA VAL A 40 -2.40 11.37 18.65
C VAL A 40 -2.29 10.19 17.67
N GLU A 41 -2.02 8.98 18.16
CA GLU A 41 -1.70 7.81 17.31
C GLU A 41 -2.44 6.54 17.77
N ASN A 42 -3.04 5.80 16.82
CA ASN A 42 -3.69 4.53 17.13
C ASN A 42 -2.67 3.46 17.57
N GLY A 43 -3.12 2.47 18.36
CA GLY A 43 -2.24 1.45 18.96
C GLY A 43 -1.41 0.67 17.92
N GLN A 44 -1.99 0.36 16.77
CA GLN A 44 -1.33 -0.38 15.68
C GLN A 44 -0.20 0.43 15.02
N SER A 45 -0.38 1.74 14.84
CA SER A 45 0.65 2.63 14.28
C SER A 45 1.78 2.83 15.30
N ARG A 46 1.43 2.99 16.59
CA ARG A 46 2.40 3.06 17.69
C ARG A 46 3.24 1.79 17.78
N ARG A 47 2.61 0.61 17.80
CA ARG A 47 3.30 -0.70 17.83
C ARG A 47 4.27 -0.84 16.65
N PHE A 48 3.84 -0.44 15.46
CA PHE A 48 4.69 -0.47 14.27
C PHE A 48 5.89 0.48 14.36
N ARG A 49 5.69 1.72 14.81
CA ARG A 49 6.75 2.71 14.99
C ARG A 49 7.81 2.21 15.98
N LEU A 50 7.37 1.69 17.12
CA LEU A 50 8.26 1.16 18.15
C LEU A 50 9.04 -0.06 17.66
N LEU A 51 8.39 -0.97 16.95
CA LEU A 51 9.06 -2.14 16.39
C LEU A 51 10.08 -1.76 15.32
N LYS A 52 9.75 -0.78 14.47
CA LYS A 52 10.70 -0.20 13.50
C LYS A 52 11.94 0.36 14.19
N GLU A 53 11.76 1.07 15.30
CA GLU A 53 12.86 1.61 16.09
C GLU A 53 13.68 0.49 16.78
N ALA A 54 13.01 -0.44 17.46
CA ALA A 54 13.64 -1.56 18.17
C ALA A 54 14.48 -2.47 17.24
N THR A 55 14.05 -2.62 15.99
CA THR A 55 14.72 -3.49 15.00
C THR A 55 15.75 -2.74 14.15
N SER A 56 15.82 -1.41 14.27
CA SER A 56 16.64 -0.57 13.39
C SER A 56 18.12 -0.97 13.41
N GLN A 57 18.69 -1.15 14.60
CA GLN A 57 20.09 -1.51 14.77
C GLN A 57 20.42 -2.91 14.21
N MET A 58 19.50 -3.86 14.35
CA MET A 58 19.64 -5.22 13.81
C MET A 58 19.58 -5.23 12.29
N ALA A 59 18.65 -4.46 11.71
CA ALA A 59 18.45 -4.37 10.26
C ALA A 59 19.47 -3.48 9.56
N ARG A 60 20.17 -2.61 10.30
CA ARG A 60 21.06 -1.56 9.75
C ARG A 60 22.06 -2.09 8.71
N PRO A 61 22.83 -3.18 8.94
CA PRO A 61 23.80 -3.64 7.96
C PRO A 61 23.17 -3.99 6.61
N THR A 62 22.04 -4.70 6.63
CA THR A 62 21.30 -5.10 5.42
C THR A 62 20.68 -3.88 4.73
N VAL A 63 20.13 -2.94 5.50
CA VAL A 63 19.54 -1.71 4.96
C VAL A 63 20.61 -0.84 4.30
N GLU A 64 21.76 -0.62 4.95
CA GLU A 64 22.86 0.16 4.41
C GLU A 64 23.42 -0.46 3.12
N ALA A 65 23.55 -1.79 3.06
CA ALA A 65 23.99 -2.49 1.86
C ALA A 65 23.04 -2.26 0.66
N ILE A 66 21.72 -2.32 0.89
CA ILE A 66 20.72 -2.05 -0.16
C ILE A 66 20.77 -0.58 -0.60
N VAL A 67 20.88 0.36 0.35
CA VAL A 67 20.86 1.79 0.06
C VAL A 67 22.13 2.24 -0.68
N ALA A 68 23.31 1.79 -0.23
CA ALA A 68 24.59 2.22 -0.79
C ALA A 68 24.84 1.74 -2.22
N THR A 69 24.16 0.66 -2.64
CA THR A 69 24.39 0.04 -3.96
C THR A 69 23.41 0.50 -5.03
N HIS A 70 22.34 1.21 -4.66
CA HIS A 70 21.25 1.45 -5.60
C HIS A 70 21.42 2.76 -6.41
N PRO A 71 21.59 2.70 -7.74
CA PRO A 71 21.95 3.87 -8.55
C PRO A 71 20.87 4.96 -8.62
N ALA A 72 19.62 4.64 -8.28
CA ALA A 72 18.53 5.63 -8.25
C ALA A 72 18.49 6.46 -6.95
N LEU A 73 19.29 6.12 -5.93
CA LEU A 73 19.38 6.85 -4.67
C LEU A 73 20.56 7.83 -4.76
N ALA A 74 20.39 8.92 -5.52
CA ALA A 74 21.48 9.81 -5.87
C ALA A 74 21.76 10.94 -4.85
N SER A 75 20.98 11.05 -3.76
CA SER A 75 21.11 12.10 -2.76
C SER A 75 21.00 11.58 -1.32
N GLU A 76 21.50 12.34 -0.37
CA GLU A 76 21.40 12.02 1.06
C GLU A 76 19.94 11.93 1.53
N GLU A 77 19.06 12.78 0.99
CA GLU A 77 17.62 12.73 1.28
C GLU A 77 16.98 11.45 0.72
N ALA A 78 17.38 11.03 -0.49
CA ALA A 78 16.94 9.77 -1.06
C ALA A 78 17.40 8.58 -0.22
N HIS A 79 18.64 8.62 0.29
CA HIS A 79 19.17 7.62 1.23
C HIS A 79 18.34 7.58 2.51
N ALA A 80 18.10 8.73 3.15
CA ALA A 80 17.32 8.81 4.39
C ALA A 80 15.90 8.26 4.22
N LEU A 81 15.22 8.61 3.11
CA LEU A 81 13.88 8.13 2.79
C LEU A 81 13.88 6.61 2.55
N ALA A 82 14.86 6.09 1.80
CA ALA A 82 15.00 4.66 1.53
C ALA A 82 15.27 3.87 2.80
N THR A 83 16.24 4.30 3.63
CA THR A 83 16.56 3.70 4.93
C THR A 83 15.31 3.62 5.82
N SER A 84 14.56 4.72 5.92
CA SER A 84 13.32 4.78 6.70
C SER A 84 12.25 3.81 6.16
N ALA A 85 12.14 3.66 4.84
CA ALA A 85 11.20 2.74 4.20
C ALA A 85 11.59 1.27 4.37
N LEU A 86 12.88 0.94 4.29
CA LEU A 86 13.37 -0.43 4.45
C LEU A 86 13.30 -0.89 5.91
N HIS A 87 13.55 -0.02 6.90
CA HIS A 87 13.25 -0.35 8.29
C HIS A 87 11.74 -0.57 8.53
N ALA A 88 10.88 0.22 7.87
CA ALA A 88 9.44 0.01 7.93
C ALA A 88 9.03 -1.34 7.28
N TYR A 89 9.75 -1.79 6.25
CA TYR A 89 9.55 -3.12 5.66
C TYR A 89 9.84 -4.23 6.67
N VAL A 90 10.96 -4.17 7.40
CA VAL A 90 11.31 -5.15 8.44
C VAL A 90 10.23 -5.20 9.53
N ALA A 91 9.79 -4.05 10.05
CA ALA A 91 8.71 -4.00 11.03
C ALA A 91 7.41 -4.63 10.50
N ALA A 92 7.06 -4.39 9.23
CA ALA A 92 5.91 -5.03 8.60
C ALA A 92 6.07 -6.55 8.50
N ALA A 93 7.25 -7.03 8.12
CA ALA A 93 7.55 -8.46 8.01
C ALA A 93 7.54 -9.19 9.35
N ILE A 94 7.89 -8.51 10.45
CA ILE A 94 7.78 -9.07 11.81
C ILE A 94 6.31 -9.15 12.26
N LEU A 95 5.51 -8.10 12.04
CA LEU A 95 4.09 -8.08 12.41
C LEU A 95 3.25 -9.03 11.55
N MET A 96 3.66 -9.19 10.29
CA MET A 96 2.98 -10.00 9.28
C MET A 96 3.99 -10.95 8.62
N PRO A 97 4.43 -12.02 9.33
CA PRO A 97 5.37 -13.00 8.80
C PRO A 97 4.87 -13.57 7.48
N TYR A 98 5.75 -13.67 6.48
CA TYR A 98 5.36 -13.91 5.09
C TYR A 98 4.43 -15.12 4.93
N ASP A 99 4.83 -16.28 5.43
CA ASP A 99 4.08 -17.54 5.27
C ASP A 99 2.73 -17.52 5.97
N ALA A 100 2.69 -16.99 7.19
CA ALA A 100 1.46 -16.85 7.95
C ALA A 100 0.49 -15.85 7.27
N PHE A 101 1.02 -14.74 6.75
CA PHE A 101 0.24 -13.69 6.12
C PHE A 101 -0.31 -14.10 4.76
N ILE A 102 0.50 -14.71 3.89
CA ILE A 102 0.02 -15.19 2.58
C ILE A 102 -1.01 -16.31 2.73
N ALA A 103 -0.80 -17.26 3.66
CA ALA A 103 -1.78 -18.32 3.90
C ALA A 103 -3.13 -17.75 4.36
N ALA A 104 -3.11 -16.75 5.25
CA ALA A 104 -4.33 -16.05 5.67
C ALA A 104 -4.97 -15.25 4.53
N ALA A 105 -4.16 -14.58 3.70
CA ALA A 105 -4.63 -13.80 2.56
C ALA A 105 -5.33 -14.68 1.52
N GLU A 106 -4.77 -15.84 1.17
CA GLU A 106 -5.43 -16.80 0.29
C GLU A 106 -6.71 -17.36 0.90
N HIS A 107 -6.65 -17.76 2.17
CA HIS A 107 -7.80 -18.36 2.87
C HIS A 107 -9.00 -17.40 2.94
N TRP A 108 -8.76 -16.12 3.19
CA TRP A 108 -9.80 -15.09 3.26
C TRP A 108 -9.96 -14.29 1.97
N ARG A 109 -9.40 -14.77 0.86
CA ARG A 109 -9.54 -14.13 -0.46
C ARG A 109 -9.21 -12.63 -0.41
N TYR A 110 -8.14 -12.30 0.30
CA TYR A 110 -7.57 -10.95 0.39
C TYR A 110 -8.47 -9.91 1.07
N ASP A 111 -9.39 -10.34 1.94
CA ASP A 111 -10.17 -9.42 2.78
C ASP A 111 -9.26 -8.67 3.78
N LEU A 112 -9.10 -7.36 3.57
CA LEU A 112 -8.26 -6.50 4.38
C LEU A 112 -8.76 -6.34 5.81
N ASP A 113 -10.07 -6.39 6.06
CA ASP A 113 -10.59 -6.27 7.42
C ASP A 113 -10.25 -7.52 8.24
N LEU A 114 -10.44 -8.71 7.65
CA LEU A 114 -10.08 -9.98 8.30
C LEU A 114 -8.57 -10.06 8.55
N LEU A 115 -7.75 -9.65 7.56
CA LEU A 115 -6.30 -9.60 7.70
C LEU A 115 -5.86 -8.61 8.79
N SER A 116 -6.41 -7.40 8.79
CA SER A 116 -6.12 -6.39 9.82
C SER A 116 -6.46 -6.88 11.22
N MET A 117 -7.61 -7.55 11.39
CA MET A 117 -8.00 -8.12 12.67
C MET A 117 -7.07 -9.26 13.11
N LYS A 118 -6.72 -10.18 12.20
CA LYS A 118 -5.87 -11.35 12.54
C LYS A 118 -4.47 -10.98 13.02
N PHE A 119 -3.85 -10.01 12.35
CA PHE A 119 -2.47 -9.62 12.63
C PHE A 119 -2.38 -8.44 13.61
N ASP A 120 -3.53 -7.89 14.03
CA ASP A 120 -3.62 -6.66 14.82
C ASP A 120 -2.78 -5.52 14.19
N VAL A 121 -3.10 -5.24 12.93
CA VAL A 121 -2.46 -4.19 12.13
C VAL A 121 -3.52 -3.31 11.47
N SER A 122 -3.17 -2.07 11.19
CA SER A 122 -4.05 -1.14 10.51
C SER A 122 -4.34 -1.58 9.07
N TYR A 123 -5.47 -1.12 8.53
CA TYR A 123 -5.86 -1.36 7.14
C TYR A 123 -4.75 -1.01 6.14
N GLU A 124 -4.04 0.10 6.37
CA GLU A 124 -2.92 0.50 5.52
C GLU A 124 -1.73 -0.46 5.61
N GLN A 125 -1.40 -0.94 6.81
CA GLN A 125 -0.29 -1.87 7.01
C GLN A 125 -0.58 -3.21 6.32
N ALA A 126 -1.79 -3.75 6.46
CA ALA A 126 -2.22 -4.96 5.77
C ALA A 126 -2.20 -4.77 4.23
N ALA A 127 -2.75 -3.66 3.73
CA ALA A 127 -2.74 -3.35 2.31
C ALA A 127 -1.33 -3.20 1.75
N HIS A 128 -0.44 -2.53 2.49
CA HIS A 128 0.96 -2.43 2.08
C HIS A 128 1.64 -3.80 2.05
N ARG A 129 1.38 -4.67 3.04
CA ARG A 129 1.97 -6.01 3.08
C ARG A 129 1.53 -6.87 1.90
N LEU A 130 0.25 -6.81 1.51
CA LEU A 130 -0.25 -7.50 0.31
C LEU A 130 0.52 -7.11 -0.96
N ALA A 131 0.92 -5.84 -1.10
CA ALA A 131 1.71 -5.37 -2.23
C ALA A 131 3.18 -5.83 -2.23
N THR A 132 3.62 -6.53 -1.17
CA THR A 132 4.98 -7.09 -1.02
C THR A 132 5.04 -8.61 -1.10
N LEU A 133 3.90 -9.29 -1.34
CA LEU A 133 3.83 -10.76 -1.46
C LEU A 133 4.36 -11.24 -2.83
N ARG A 134 5.67 -11.08 -3.02
CA ARG A 134 6.39 -11.26 -4.29
C ARG A 134 7.59 -12.20 -4.17
N ARG A 135 7.60 -13.06 -3.14
CA ARG A 135 8.64 -14.08 -2.98
C ARG A 135 8.52 -15.10 -4.12
N PRO A 136 9.56 -15.28 -4.95
CA PRO A 136 9.51 -16.24 -6.06
C PRO A 136 9.10 -17.64 -5.59
N GLY A 137 8.15 -18.26 -6.29
CA GLY A 137 7.61 -19.58 -5.95
C GLY A 137 6.55 -19.59 -4.84
N ALA A 138 6.26 -18.45 -4.20
CA ALA A 138 5.21 -18.30 -3.19
C ALA A 138 4.57 -16.90 -3.29
N GLU A 139 4.18 -16.53 -4.51
CA GLU A 139 3.59 -15.22 -4.83
C GLU A 139 2.10 -15.17 -4.48
N GLY A 140 1.66 -14.05 -3.93
CA GLY A 140 0.24 -13.74 -3.79
C GLY A 140 -0.33 -13.10 -5.06
N VAL A 141 -1.54 -12.55 -4.96
CA VAL A 141 -2.11 -11.69 -6.01
C VAL A 141 -1.22 -10.47 -6.24
N HIS A 142 -1.06 -10.08 -7.51
CA HIS A 142 -0.24 -8.94 -7.87
C HIS A 142 -0.95 -7.62 -7.64
N PHE A 143 -0.84 -7.07 -6.42
CA PHE A 143 -1.31 -5.73 -6.10
C PHE A 143 -0.30 -4.61 -6.40
N ALA A 144 -0.75 -3.59 -7.13
CA ALA A 144 -0.24 -2.23 -6.99
C ALA A 144 -0.80 -1.61 -5.70
N PHE A 145 -0.05 -0.70 -5.09
CA PHE A 145 -0.48 0.09 -3.94
C PHE A 145 -0.34 1.58 -4.24
N MET A 146 -1.35 2.36 -3.87
CA MET A 146 -1.31 3.81 -3.97
C MET A 146 -1.97 4.45 -2.75
N ARG A 147 -1.37 5.53 -2.24
CA ARG A 147 -1.92 6.32 -1.14
C ARG A 147 -1.99 7.78 -1.53
N SER A 148 -3.15 8.40 -1.36
CA SER A 148 -3.38 9.81 -1.68
C SER A 148 -4.14 10.51 -0.57
N ASP A 149 -4.04 11.83 -0.51
CA ASP A 149 -4.89 12.69 0.31
C ASP A 149 -6.06 13.29 -0.53
N PRO A 150 -7.01 13.99 0.10
CA PRO A 150 -8.16 14.56 -0.60
C PRO A 150 -7.83 15.63 -1.66
N SER A 151 -6.63 16.21 -1.63
CA SER A 151 -6.18 17.19 -2.63
C SER A 151 -5.72 16.53 -3.94
N GLY A 152 -5.60 15.20 -3.93
CA GLY A 152 -5.05 14.42 -5.03
C GLY A 152 -3.55 14.17 -4.90
N TYR A 153 -2.88 14.74 -3.90
CA TYR A 153 -1.47 14.52 -3.67
C TYR A 153 -1.22 13.07 -3.26
N VAL A 154 -0.29 12.42 -3.97
CA VAL A 154 -0.01 11.00 -3.81
C VAL A 154 1.26 10.85 -2.99
N THR A 155 1.10 10.28 -1.79
CA THR A 155 2.15 10.19 -0.77
C THR A 155 2.90 8.86 -0.79
N LYS A 156 2.38 7.82 -1.45
CA LYS A 156 3.06 6.52 -1.58
C LYS A 156 2.56 5.75 -2.80
N ARG A 157 3.47 5.02 -3.46
CA ARG A 157 3.22 4.28 -4.70
C ARG A 157 4.07 3.00 -4.70
N LEU A 158 3.46 1.87 -5.03
CA LEU A 158 4.11 0.62 -5.43
C LEU A 158 3.41 0.19 -6.74
N PRO A 159 4.01 0.43 -7.91
CA PRO A 159 3.36 0.18 -9.20
C PRO A 159 3.38 -1.31 -9.59
N LEU A 160 2.63 -1.65 -10.64
CA LEU A 160 2.78 -2.90 -11.39
C LEU A 160 3.30 -2.58 -12.80
N PRO A 161 3.94 -3.54 -13.52
CA PRO A 161 4.48 -3.31 -14.86
C PRO A 161 3.48 -2.70 -15.87
N ARG A 162 2.20 -3.12 -15.83
CA ARG A 162 1.13 -2.65 -16.72
C ARG A 162 0.16 -1.64 -16.09
N LEU A 163 0.43 -1.20 -14.86
CA LEU A 163 -0.33 -0.14 -14.20
C LEU A 163 0.64 0.96 -13.75
N PRO A 164 1.01 1.90 -14.65
CA PRO A 164 1.89 2.99 -14.29
C PRO A 164 1.14 3.95 -13.36
N LEU A 165 1.67 4.11 -12.14
CA LEU A 165 1.17 5.09 -11.18
C LEU A 165 1.81 6.46 -11.47
N PRO A 166 1.04 7.55 -11.65
CA PRO A 166 1.57 8.86 -12.00
C PRO A 166 2.61 9.38 -10.98
N ARG A 167 3.82 9.67 -11.44
CA ARG A 167 4.87 10.28 -10.61
C ARG A 167 4.59 11.77 -10.39
N TYR A 168 4.20 12.44 -11.47
CA TYR A 168 3.85 13.85 -11.53
C TYR A 168 2.40 13.96 -12.02
N SER A 169 1.66 14.94 -11.49
CA SER A 169 0.19 15.07 -11.58
C SER A 169 -0.62 14.11 -10.69
N ASN A 170 -1.90 14.43 -10.59
CA ASN A 170 -2.91 13.55 -10.03
C ASN A 170 -3.19 12.39 -10.98
N ALA A 171 -3.66 11.27 -10.44
CA ALA A 171 -4.17 10.17 -11.24
C ALA A 171 -5.54 10.49 -11.86
N CYS A 172 -6.03 9.58 -12.70
CA CYS A 172 -7.36 9.71 -13.28
C CYS A 172 -8.41 9.87 -12.17
N PRO A 173 -9.28 10.91 -12.23
CA PRO A 173 -10.28 11.17 -11.20
C PRO A 173 -11.32 10.05 -11.06
N LEU A 174 -11.44 9.17 -12.07
CA LEU A 174 -12.31 8.00 -12.05
C LEU A 174 -11.74 6.82 -11.24
N TRP A 175 -10.48 6.88 -10.80
CA TRP A 175 -9.92 5.81 -9.97
C TRP A 175 -10.58 5.77 -8.60
N ALA A 176 -10.78 4.56 -8.07
CA ALA A 176 -11.45 4.34 -6.78
C ALA A 176 -10.80 5.12 -5.61
N ILE A 177 -9.49 5.41 -5.71
CA ILE A 177 -8.75 6.18 -4.70
C ILE A 177 -9.41 7.53 -4.37
N TYR A 178 -10.02 8.21 -5.34
CA TYR A 178 -10.64 9.52 -5.11
C TYR A 178 -12.09 9.39 -4.67
N ALA A 179 -12.85 8.46 -5.24
CA ALA A 179 -14.23 8.19 -4.85
C ALA A 179 -14.34 7.75 -3.37
N ALA A 180 -13.32 7.07 -2.84
CA ALA A 180 -13.29 6.64 -1.44
C ALA A 180 -13.39 7.79 -0.42
N PHE A 181 -13.03 9.03 -0.78
CA PHE A 181 -13.18 10.18 0.11
C PHE A 181 -14.65 10.62 0.31
N GLN A 182 -15.56 10.21 -0.57
CA GLN A 182 -16.98 10.56 -0.46
C GLN A 182 -17.67 9.79 0.68
N ALA A 183 -17.15 8.60 1.02
CA ALA A 183 -17.64 7.77 2.11
C ALA A 183 -16.48 7.17 2.92
N PRO A 184 -15.79 7.97 3.77
CA PRO A 184 -14.68 7.48 4.57
C PRO A 184 -15.06 6.27 5.43
N GLY A 185 -14.20 5.25 5.45
CA GLY A 185 -14.44 3.96 6.10
C GLY A 185 -15.10 2.91 5.19
N ALA A 186 -15.86 3.32 4.17
CA ALA A 186 -16.44 2.39 3.20
C ALA A 186 -15.41 1.94 2.16
N VAL A 187 -15.54 0.70 1.69
CA VAL A 187 -14.77 0.19 0.55
C VAL A 187 -15.44 0.62 -0.74
N VAL A 188 -14.69 1.31 -1.58
CA VAL A 188 -15.07 1.59 -2.97
C VAL A 188 -14.31 0.64 -3.87
N ARG A 189 -15.02 0.04 -4.82
CA ARG A 189 -14.44 -0.91 -5.78
C ARG A 189 -14.96 -0.66 -7.17
N SER A 190 -14.11 -0.84 -8.17
CA SER A 190 -14.48 -0.72 -9.58
C SER A 190 -13.52 -1.50 -10.46
N PHE A 191 -14.03 -2.03 -11.58
CA PHE A 191 -13.17 -2.43 -12.68
C PHE A 191 -12.89 -1.22 -13.57
N GLY A 192 -11.66 -1.10 -14.06
CA GLY A 192 -11.28 -0.06 -15.01
C GLY A 192 -10.38 -0.59 -16.09
N GLU A 193 -10.55 -0.05 -17.31
CA GLU A 193 -9.74 -0.36 -18.47
C GLU A 193 -8.90 0.85 -18.87
N LEU A 194 -7.59 0.66 -18.90
CA LEU A 194 -6.63 1.66 -19.38
C LEU A 194 -6.75 1.82 -20.92
N PRO A 195 -6.24 2.92 -21.50
CA PRO A 195 -6.19 3.08 -22.95
C PRO A 195 -5.40 1.98 -23.69
N SER A 196 -4.51 1.26 -22.98
CA SER A 196 -3.79 0.09 -23.51
C SER A 196 -4.67 -1.16 -23.65
N GLY A 197 -5.89 -1.16 -23.10
CA GLY A 197 -6.76 -2.33 -22.99
C GLY A 197 -6.52 -3.17 -21.73
N ASP A 198 -5.50 -2.84 -20.93
CA ASP A 198 -5.28 -3.53 -19.65
C ASP A 198 -6.41 -3.21 -18.66
N ARG A 199 -6.95 -4.27 -18.05
CA ARG A 199 -8.04 -4.19 -17.07
C ARG A 199 -7.55 -4.49 -15.67
N PHE A 200 -8.03 -3.71 -14.70
CA PHE A 200 -7.71 -3.86 -13.29
C PHE A 200 -8.96 -3.76 -12.43
N LEU A 201 -8.97 -4.53 -11.34
CA LEU A 201 -9.84 -4.27 -10.20
C LEU A 201 -9.15 -3.23 -9.31
N PHE A 202 -9.80 -2.10 -9.09
CA PHE A 202 -9.38 -1.08 -8.14
C PHE A 202 -10.22 -1.20 -6.87
N VAL A 203 -9.56 -1.22 -5.70
CA VAL A 203 -10.21 -1.28 -4.39
C VAL A 203 -9.61 -0.18 -3.53
N ALA A 204 -10.42 0.71 -2.98
CA ALA A 204 -9.96 1.82 -2.17
C ALA A 204 -10.80 2.03 -0.91
N ARG A 205 -10.18 2.54 0.14
CA ARG A 205 -10.85 3.00 1.36
C ARG A 205 -10.14 4.25 1.88
N ALA A 206 -10.92 5.30 2.17
CA ALA A 206 -10.40 6.43 2.92
C ALA A 206 -10.41 6.12 4.42
N ILE A 207 -9.24 6.24 5.04
CA ILE A 207 -9.00 6.03 6.47
C ILE A 207 -8.64 7.35 7.15
N GLU A 208 -8.92 7.44 8.45
CA GLU A 208 -8.55 8.60 9.27
C GLU A 208 -7.24 8.31 10.02
N LYS A 209 -6.26 9.22 9.91
CA LYS A 209 -4.93 9.06 10.51
C LYS A 209 -4.81 9.63 11.92
N THR A 210 -5.48 10.74 12.16
CA THR A 210 -5.49 11.44 13.45
C THR A 210 -6.94 11.79 13.74
N ARG A 211 -7.37 11.54 14.97
CA ARG A 211 -8.73 11.90 15.39
C ARG A 211 -8.91 13.42 15.23
N GLN A 212 -10.05 13.82 14.69
CA GLN A 212 -10.47 15.21 14.69
C GLN A 212 -10.34 15.82 16.08
N SER A 213 -9.81 17.03 16.15
CA SER A 213 -9.89 17.87 17.35
C SER A 213 -10.69 19.13 17.02
N VAL A 214 -11.07 19.90 18.04
CA VAL A 214 -11.76 21.18 17.85
C VAL A 214 -10.95 22.14 16.97
N VAL A 215 -9.62 22.01 16.97
CA VAL A 215 -8.69 22.93 16.33
C VAL A 215 -8.13 22.44 14.99
N LEU A 216 -8.34 21.17 14.62
CA LEU A 216 -7.81 20.60 13.38
C LEU A 216 -8.85 19.77 12.62
N PRO A 217 -8.91 19.90 11.28
CA PRO A 217 -9.80 19.08 10.46
C PRO A 217 -9.36 17.61 10.47
N ARG A 218 -10.29 16.75 10.06
CA ARG A 218 -10.01 15.31 9.87
C ARG A 218 -8.87 15.12 8.88
N ARG A 219 -7.89 14.30 9.24
CA ARG A 219 -6.80 13.91 8.35
C ARG A 219 -7.13 12.58 7.67
N LEU A 220 -7.69 12.66 6.46
CA LEU A 220 -8.02 11.50 5.64
C LEU A 220 -6.88 11.13 4.70
N LEU A 221 -6.67 9.83 4.51
CA LEU A 221 -5.86 9.27 3.44
C LEU A 221 -6.64 8.14 2.78
N SER A 222 -6.64 8.10 1.45
CA SER A 222 -7.20 6.98 0.69
C SER A 222 -6.12 5.98 0.36
N ILE A 223 -6.35 4.73 0.77
CA ILE A 223 -5.49 3.59 0.47
C ILE A 223 -6.16 2.82 -0.66
N MET A 224 -5.47 2.68 -1.78
CA MET A 224 -5.95 1.90 -2.93
C MET A 224 -5.00 0.74 -3.23
N LEU A 225 -5.59 -0.44 -3.40
CA LEU A 225 -4.97 -1.58 -4.05
C LEU A 225 -5.54 -1.72 -5.47
N ALA A 226 -4.72 -2.21 -6.39
CA ALA A 226 -5.21 -2.60 -7.71
C ALA A 226 -4.54 -3.89 -8.17
N CYS A 227 -5.31 -4.84 -8.70
CA CYS A 227 -4.77 -6.07 -9.28
C CYS A 227 -5.28 -6.27 -10.71
N PRO A 228 -4.55 -6.99 -11.58
CA PRO A 228 -5.05 -7.38 -12.89
C PRO A 228 -6.43 -8.02 -12.79
N ALA A 229 -7.32 -7.72 -13.74
CA ALA A 229 -8.67 -8.28 -13.75
C ALA A 229 -8.66 -9.82 -13.83
N SER A 230 -7.62 -10.42 -14.43
CA SER A 230 -7.41 -11.87 -14.45
C SER A 230 -7.21 -12.49 -13.07
N GLU A 231 -6.77 -11.73 -12.07
CA GLU A 231 -6.60 -12.19 -10.69
C GLU A 231 -7.78 -11.82 -9.78
N ALA A 232 -8.72 -10.98 -10.25
CA ALA A 232 -9.79 -10.44 -9.44
C ALA A 232 -10.71 -11.51 -8.83
N GLY A 233 -10.85 -12.68 -9.46
CA GLY A 233 -11.63 -13.80 -8.91
C GLY A 233 -11.06 -14.39 -7.61
N ARG A 234 -9.77 -14.16 -7.32
CA ARG A 234 -9.12 -14.56 -6.06
C ARG A 234 -9.41 -13.58 -4.91
N VAL A 235 -9.92 -12.39 -5.23
CA VAL A 235 -10.08 -11.27 -4.30
C VAL A 235 -11.56 -11.06 -4.01
N VAL A 236 -11.96 -11.05 -2.74
CA VAL A 236 -13.38 -10.88 -2.33
C VAL A 236 -14.02 -9.63 -2.92
N TYR A 237 -13.23 -8.56 -3.11
CA TYR A 237 -13.70 -7.32 -3.70
C TYR A 237 -14.02 -7.42 -5.20
N GLY A 238 -13.70 -8.51 -5.89
CA GLY A 238 -14.16 -8.78 -7.25
C GLY A 238 -15.58 -9.34 -7.32
N ASP A 239 -16.12 -9.86 -6.21
CA ASP A 239 -17.35 -10.66 -6.22
C ASP A 239 -18.60 -9.86 -6.60
N GLY A 240 -19.43 -10.41 -7.48
CA GLY A 240 -20.70 -9.78 -7.88
C GLY A 240 -20.56 -8.60 -8.85
N ILE A 241 -19.37 -8.35 -9.39
CA ILE A 241 -19.18 -7.45 -10.53
C ILE A 241 -18.62 -8.28 -11.69
N ASP A 242 -19.31 -8.33 -12.82
CA ASP A 242 -18.79 -9.00 -14.01
C ASP A 242 -17.69 -8.14 -14.64
N GLY A 243 -16.44 -8.50 -14.39
CA GLY A 243 -15.26 -7.85 -14.97
C GLY A 243 -15.11 -8.01 -16.49
N ASN A 244 -16.03 -8.74 -17.15
CA ASN A 244 -16.10 -8.85 -18.60
C ASN A 244 -17.24 -8.02 -19.22
N ASP A 245 -18.24 -7.59 -18.43
CA ASP A 245 -19.32 -6.74 -18.92
C ASP A 245 -18.78 -5.33 -19.20
N PRO A 246 -18.79 -4.86 -20.47
CA PRO A 246 -18.32 -3.51 -20.81
C PRO A 246 -19.04 -2.40 -20.04
N LYS A 247 -20.27 -2.63 -19.55
CA LYS A 247 -21.03 -1.65 -18.75
C LYS A 247 -20.54 -1.56 -17.30
N ALA A 248 -19.87 -2.60 -16.80
CA ALA A 248 -19.32 -2.65 -15.45
C ALA A 248 -17.86 -2.14 -15.37
N ILE A 249 -17.26 -1.80 -16.51
CA ILE A 249 -15.86 -1.40 -16.63
C ILE A 249 -15.76 0.09 -16.92
N LEU A 250 -15.08 0.84 -16.06
CA LEU A 250 -14.85 2.26 -16.27
C LEU A 250 -13.73 2.50 -17.29
N PRO A 251 -13.94 3.35 -18.31
CA PRO A 251 -12.88 3.75 -19.24
C PRO A 251 -11.94 4.75 -18.56
N VAL A 252 -10.94 4.25 -17.83
CA VAL A 252 -10.00 5.08 -17.06
C VAL A 252 -8.76 5.44 -17.88
N GLY A 253 -7.95 6.34 -17.34
CA GLY A 253 -6.61 6.68 -17.82
C GLY A 253 -5.59 6.62 -16.68
N THR A 254 -4.35 7.00 -16.96
CA THR A 254 -3.29 7.14 -15.94
C THR A 254 -3.30 8.55 -15.36
N SER A 255 -3.22 9.58 -16.21
CA SER A 255 -3.44 10.99 -15.91
C SER A 255 -4.10 11.71 -17.08
N CYS A 256 -4.78 12.84 -16.84
CA CYS A 256 -5.52 13.55 -17.90
C CYS A 256 -4.61 13.99 -19.05
N ARG A 257 -3.42 14.50 -18.72
CA ARG A 257 -2.41 14.97 -19.69
C ARG A 257 -1.92 13.88 -20.67
N LEU A 258 -1.90 12.63 -20.23
CA LEU A 258 -1.39 11.49 -21.01
C LEU A 258 -2.52 10.59 -21.55
N CYS A 259 -3.78 10.88 -21.21
CA CYS A 259 -4.90 10.04 -21.60
C CYS A 259 -5.40 10.44 -23.01
N PRO A 260 -5.37 9.52 -24.00
CA PRO A 260 -5.78 9.81 -25.37
C PRO A 260 -7.30 9.83 -25.58
N ARG A 261 -8.10 9.44 -24.58
CA ARG A 261 -9.58 9.38 -24.67
C ARG A 261 -10.15 10.79 -24.86
N GLN A 262 -10.72 11.11 -26.02
CA GLN A 262 -11.22 12.46 -26.32
C GLN A 262 -12.51 12.78 -25.53
N ASP A 263 -13.46 11.84 -25.52
CA ASP A 263 -14.80 12.05 -24.95
C ASP A 263 -14.88 11.71 -23.46
N CYS A 264 -14.03 12.33 -22.64
CA CYS A 264 -14.05 12.14 -21.19
C CYS A 264 -14.62 13.36 -20.46
N SER A 265 -15.86 13.24 -19.96
CA SER A 265 -16.52 14.30 -19.18
C SER A 265 -15.83 14.64 -17.84
N HIS A 266 -14.95 13.76 -17.37
CA HIS A 266 -14.19 13.95 -16.12
C HIS A 266 -12.79 14.53 -16.36
N ARG A 267 -12.44 14.85 -17.61
CA ARG A 267 -11.14 15.42 -17.97
C ARG A 267 -10.92 16.75 -17.24
N GLN A 268 -9.80 16.85 -16.52
CA GLN A 268 -9.42 18.05 -15.77
C GLN A 268 -8.31 18.86 -16.46
N GLU A 269 -7.58 18.25 -17.40
CA GLU A 269 -6.46 18.88 -18.11
C GLU A 269 -6.47 18.51 -19.58
N ALA A 270 -6.02 19.44 -20.43
CA ALA A 270 -5.78 19.19 -21.84
C ALA A 270 -4.71 18.11 -22.04
N HIS A 271 -4.89 17.32 -23.09
CA HIS A 271 -3.93 16.30 -23.49
C HIS A 271 -2.64 16.95 -24.04
N LEU A 272 -1.47 16.38 -23.77
CA LEU A 272 -0.18 16.95 -24.17
C LEU A 272 0.13 16.79 -25.67
N PHE A 273 -0.47 15.81 -26.35
CA PHE A 273 -0.18 15.50 -27.75
C PHE A 273 -1.34 15.87 -28.68
N LEU A 274 -2.08 16.93 -28.35
CA LEU A 274 -3.00 17.61 -29.26
C LEU A 274 -2.35 18.89 -29.80
#